data_AF-A0A9P0FLE7-F1
#
_entry.id   AF-A0A9P0FLE7-F1
#
_cell.length_a   1.000
_cell.length_b   1.000
_cell.length_c   1.000
_cell.angle_alpha   90.00
_cell.angle_beta   90.00
_cell.angle_gamma   90.00
#
_symmetry.space_group_name_H-M   'P 1'
#
loop_
_entity.id
_entity.type
_entity.pdbx_description
1 polymer ?
#
loop_
_entity_poly.entity_id
_entity_poly.type
_entity_poly.pdbx_seq_one_letter_code
_entity_poly.pdbx_strand_id
1 'polypeptide(L)'
;MASAHGRNESLCPEAQEKKFKRIFGRSWGCIDIPEGGLGKTNDGNTARRFFDNTSSAANILQVDEELLENAEKFRNFCLGIARRYVELYKWFPMPTSCHAILIYGADIIESIAVLRVPK
;
A
#
# COMPACT_ATOMS: atom_id res chain seq x y z
N MET A 1 -12.03 22.43 -32.81
CA MET A 1 -11.29 21.16 -32.93
C MET A 1 -10.06 21.25 -32.04
N ALA A 2 -10.15 20.83 -30.77
CA ALA A 2 -9.02 20.88 -29.84
C ALA A 2 -8.18 19.61 -30.01
N SER A 3 -6.94 19.82 -30.44
CA SER A 3 -5.93 18.81 -30.74
C SER A 3 -5.53 18.04 -29.48
N ALA A 4 -5.49 16.71 -29.61
CA ALA A 4 -5.07 15.77 -28.59
C ALA A 4 -3.60 16.03 -28.18
N HIS A 5 -3.41 16.67 -27.03
CA HIS A 5 -2.14 16.60 -26.32
C HIS A 5 -1.87 15.14 -25.99
N GLY A 6 -0.77 14.60 -26.50
CA GLY A 6 -0.30 13.24 -26.21
C GLY A 6 -0.12 13.05 -24.71
N ARG A 7 -1.17 12.55 -24.05
CA ARG A 7 -1.08 12.11 -22.66
C ARG A 7 -0.37 10.77 -22.70
N ASN A 8 0.86 10.76 -22.19
CA ASN A 8 1.59 9.54 -21.95
C ASN A 8 0.76 8.66 -21.00
N GLU A 9 0.03 7.70 -21.57
CA GLU A 9 -0.97 6.88 -20.90
C GLU A 9 -0.41 6.16 -19.65
N SER A 10 0.91 5.93 -19.64
CA SER A 10 1.65 5.30 -18.54
C SER A 10 1.69 6.12 -17.23
N LEU A 11 1.47 7.44 -17.30
CA LEU A 11 1.45 8.35 -16.16
C LEU A 11 0.03 8.75 -15.71
N CYS A 12 -1.00 8.26 -16.41
CA CYS A 12 -2.38 8.56 -16.04
C CYS A 12 -2.77 7.75 -14.78
N PRO A 13 -3.19 8.41 -13.68
CA PRO A 13 -3.56 7.72 -12.44
C PRO A 13 -4.65 6.66 -12.66
N GLU A 14 -5.62 6.96 -13.53
CA GLU A 14 -6.71 6.04 -13.89
C GLU A 14 -6.20 4.79 -14.62
N ALA A 15 -5.19 4.94 -15.47
CA ALA A 15 -4.58 3.82 -16.19
C ALA A 15 -3.74 2.95 -15.26
N GLN A 16 -3.03 3.56 -14.30
CA GLN A 16 -2.28 2.85 -13.27
C GLN A 16 -3.20 2.08 -12.32
N GLU A 17 -4.29 2.70 -11.87
CA GLU A 17 -5.32 2.06 -11.06
C GLU A 17 -5.95 0.87 -11.80
N LYS A 18 -6.31 1.04 -13.06
CA LYS A 18 -6.88 -0.04 -13.89
C LYS A 18 -5.89 -1.19 -14.08
N LYS A 19 -4.60 -0.88 -14.29
CA LYS A 19 -3.54 -1.89 -14.38
C LYS A 19 -3.40 -2.66 -13.07
N PHE A 20 -3.40 -1.96 -11.94
CA PHE A 20 -3.30 -2.56 -10.61
C PHE A 20 -4.50 -3.47 -10.33
N LYS A 21 -5.74 -2.99 -10.51
CA LYS A 21 -6.96 -3.79 -10.31
C LYS A 21 -6.98 -5.05 -11.18
N ARG A 22 -6.46 -4.97 -12.42
CA ARG A 22 -6.36 -6.14 -13.31
C ARG A 22 -5.34 -7.16 -12.82
N ILE A 23 -4.16 -6.71 -12.38
CA ILE A 23 -3.10 -7.59 -11.88
C ILE A 23 -3.56 -8.25 -10.58
N PHE A 24 -4.06 -7.46 -9.64
CA PHE A 24 -4.54 -7.97 -8.37
C PHE A 24 -5.76 -8.89 -8.54
N GLY A 25 -6.72 -8.50 -9.40
CA GLY A 25 -7.90 -9.31 -9.74
C GLY A 25 -7.60 -10.72 -10.21
N ARG A 26 -6.52 -10.89 -10.98
CA ARG A 26 -6.07 -12.21 -11.47
C ARG A 26 -5.49 -13.10 -10.39
N SER A 27 -4.87 -12.51 -9.37
CA SER A 27 -4.10 -13.27 -8.37
C SER A 27 -4.83 -13.41 -7.03
N TRP A 28 -5.65 -12.44 -6.64
CA TRP A 28 -6.12 -12.30 -5.25
C TRP A 28 -7.62 -11.96 -5.12
N GLY A 29 -8.30 -11.62 -6.22
CA GLY A 29 -9.73 -11.27 -6.23
C GLY A 29 -9.99 -9.78 -6.44
N CYS A 30 -11.25 -9.35 -6.40
CA CYS A 30 -11.61 -7.97 -6.71
C CYS A 30 -11.35 -7.01 -5.54
N ILE A 31 -10.99 -5.76 -5.86
CA ILE A 31 -10.78 -4.67 -4.90
C ILE A 31 -11.56 -3.43 -5.36
N ASP A 32 -11.83 -2.52 -4.44
CA ASP A 32 -12.51 -1.23 -4.68
C ASP A 32 -13.91 -1.37 -5.28
N ILE A 33 -14.57 -2.50 -5.04
CA ILE A 33 -16.00 -2.64 -5.33
C ILE A 33 -16.76 -1.97 -4.17
N PRO A 34 -17.68 -1.03 -4.44
CA PRO A 34 -18.53 -0.46 -3.40
C PRO A 34 -19.47 -1.52 -2.86
N GLU A 35 -19.46 -1.74 -1.55
CA GLU A 35 -20.40 -2.64 -0.88
C GLU A 35 -21.52 -1.85 -0.24
N GLY A 36 -22.55 -1.54 -1.04
CA GLY A 36 -23.88 -1.14 -0.55
C GLY A 36 -23.92 0.02 0.45
N GLY A 37 -22.94 0.92 0.45
CA GLY A 37 -22.88 2.09 1.35
C GLY A 37 -22.10 1.92 2.65
N LEU A 38 -21.55 0.73 2.95
CA LEU A 38 -20.83 0.44 4.21
C LEU A 38 -19.30 0.39 4.08
N GLY A 39 -18.78 0.43 2.86
CA GLY A 39 -17.34 0.38 2.61
C GLY A 39 -16.99 -0.05 1.19
N LYS A 40 -15.72 -0.39 0.99
CA LYS A 40 -15.22 -1.03 -0.22
C LYS A 40 -14.71 -2.42 0.13
N THR A 41 -14.61 -3.32 -0.84
CA THR A 41 -14.11 -4.71 -0.68
C THR A 41 -12.63 -4.80 -0.24
N ASN A 42 -11.96 -3.67 0.06
CA ASN A 42 -10.60 -3.61 0.59
C ASN A 42 -10.58 -3.76 2.12
N ASP A 43 -11.22 -4.81 2.63
CA ASP A 43 -11.31 -5.10 4.05
C ASP A 43 -10.03 -5.78 4.61
N GLY A 44 -10.05 -6.10 5.91
CA GLY A 44 -8.92 -6.76 6.56
C GLY A 44 -8.64 -8.18 6.05
N ASN A 45 -9.58 -8.84 5.37
CA ASN A 45 -9.35 -10.15 4.76
C ASN A 45 -8.61 -9.98 3.42
N THR A 46 -9.01 -8.99 2.61
CA THR A 46 -8.31 -8.61 1.38
C THR A 46 -6.87 -8.18 1.69
N ALA A 47 -6.65 -7.39 2.75
CA ALA A 47 -5.32 -7.00 3.19
C ALA A 47 -4.46 -8.21 3.60
N ARG A 48 -5.00 -9.12 4.41
CA ARG A 48 -4.30 -10.35 4.85
C ARG A 48 -3.90 -11.22 3.68
N ARG A 49 -4.80 -11.41 2.71
CA ARG A 49 -4.50 -12.16 1.49
C ARG A 49 -3.37 -11.49 0.71
N PHE A 50 -3.46 -10.18 0.47
CA PHE A 50 -2.41 -9.48 -0.28
C PHE A 50 -1.01 -9.66 0.30
N PHE A 51 -0.87 -9.61 1.63
CA PHE A 51 0.41 -9.77 2.32
C PHE A 51 0.76 -11.21 2.72
N ASP A 52 -0.04 -12.21 2.34
CA ASP A 52 0.25 -13.64 2.63
C ASP A 52 1.45 -14.14 1.81
N ASN A 53 1.70 -13.54 0.65
CA ASN A 53 2.87 -13.80 -0.19
C ASN A 53 3.66 -12.51 -0.41
N THR A 54 4.73 -12.35 0.37
CA THR A 54 5.56 -11.15 0.38
C THR A 54 6.19 -10.86 -0.98
N SER A 55 6.72 -11.86 -1.68
CA SER A 55 7.37 -11.71 -2.99
C SER A 55 6.39 -11.15 -4.04
N SER A 56 5.16 -11.67 -4.05
CA SER A 56 4.11 -11.21 -4.96
C SER A 56 3.68 -9.79 -4.63
N ALA A 57 3.52 -9.46 -3.35
CA ALA A 57 3.19 -8.11 -2.89
C ALA A 57 4.30 -7.11 -3.28
N ALA A 58 5.57 -7.44 -3.03
CA ALA A 58 6.71 -6.60 -3.37
C ALA A 58 6.79 -6.30 -4.87
N ASN A 59 6.62 -7.34 -5.71
CA ASN A 59 6.60 -7.19 -7.16
C ASN A 59 5.43 -6.29 -7.63
N ILE A 60 4.24 -6.43 -7.03
CA ILE A 60 3.09 -5.59 -7.39
C ILE A 60 3.30 -4.13 -6.96
N LEU A 61 3.80 -3.92 -5.74
CA LEU A 61 4.10 -2.59 -5.18
C LEU A 61 5.34 -1.95 -5.82
N GLN A 62 6.13 -2.72 -6.59
CA GLN A 62 7.40 -2.30 -7.16
C GLN A 62 8.37 -1.81 -6.07
N VAL A 63 8.42 -2.55 -4.97
CA VAL A 63 9.34 -2.34 -3.85
C VAL A 63 10.24 -3.55 -3.67
N ASP A 64 11.33 -3.37 -2.94
CA ASP A 64 12.22 -4.47 -2.56
C ASP A 64 11.46 -5.45 -1.64
N GLU A 65 11.64 -6.76 -1.85
CA GLU A 65 11.01 -7.79 -1.03
C GLU A 65 11.50 -7.75 0.42
N GLU A 66 12.78 -7.49 0.62
CA GLU A 66 13.40 -7.40 1.94
C GLU A 66 12.85 -6.21 2.74
N LEU A 67 12.30 -5.19 2.05
CA LEU A 67 11.61 -4.09 2.72
C LEU A 67 10.36 -4.56 3.48
N LEU A 68 9.66 -5.56 2.95
CA LEU A 68 8.43 -6.08 3.54
C LEU A 68 8.70 -7.15 4.61
N GLU A 69 9.87 -7.78 4.59
CA GLU A 69 10.26 -8.82 5.57
C GLU A 69 11.06 -8.27 6.76
N ASN A 70 11.80 -7.18 6.57
CA ASN A 70 12.67 -6.61 7.59
C ASN A 70 12.04 -5.37 8.24
N ALA A 71 11.66 -5.49 9.51
CA ALA A 71 11.02 -4.41 10.25
C ALA A 71 11.90 -3.15 10.39
N GLU A 72 13.22 -3.29 10.50
CA GLU A 72 14.14 -2.15 10.57
C GLU A 72 14.21 -1.39 9.24
N LYS A 73 14.27 -2.11 8.12
CA LYS A 73 14.23 -1.51 6.77
C LYS A 73 12.90 -0.80 6.54
N PHE A 74 11.80 -1.45 6.90
CA PHE A 74 10.46 -0.87 6.83
C PHE A 74 10.36 0.41 7.67
N ARG A 75 10.87 0.38 8.90
CA ARG A 75 10.92 1.55 9.80
C ARG A 75 11.63 2.73 9.16
N ASN A 76 12.83 2.51 8.64
CA ASN A 76 13.63 3.56 8.02
C ASN A 76 12.95 4.16 6.80
N PHE A 77 12.32 3.33 5.98
CA PHE A 77 11.54 3.76 4.82
C PHE A 77 10.34 4.62 5.23
N CYS A 78 9.53 4.15 6.20
CA CYS A 78 8.37 4.87 6.71
C CYS A 78 8.75 6.22 7.36
N LEU A 79 9.84 6.27 8.12
CA LEU A 79 10.35 7.52 8.70
C LEU A 79 10.80 8.50 7.61
N GLY A 80 11.41 8.01 6.53
CA GLY A 80 11.74 8.84 5.36
C GLY A 80 10.49 9.48 4.74
N ILE A 81 9.42 8.68 4.56
CA ILE A 81 8.14 9.18 4.06
C ILE A 81 7.51 10.19 5.03
N ALA A 82 7.51 9.90 6.33
CA ALA A 82 6.93 10.78 7.34
C ALA A 82 7.61 12.16 7.35
N ARG A 83 8.94 12.19 7.29
CA ARG A 83 9.72 13.44 7.15
C ARG A 83 9.33 14.18 5.89
N ARG A 84 9.28 13.48 4.75
CA ARG A 84 8.93 14.09 3.47
C ARG A 84 7.51 14.64 3.44
N TYR A 85 6.58 13.96 4.10
CA TYR A 85 5.20 14.39 4.25
C TYR A 85 5.12 15.71 5.00
N VAL A 86 5.77 15.81 6.17
CA VAL A 86 5.79 17.02 6.98
C VAL A 86 6.44 18.17 6.20
N GLU A 87 7.48 17.92 5.40
CA GLU A 87 8.09 18.95 4.57
C GLU A 87 7.16 19.51 3.49
N LEU A 88 6.46 18.62 2.77
CA LEU A 88 5.61 18.98 1.62
C LEU A 88 4.23 19.50 2.03
N TYR A 89 3.68 18.97 3.12
CA TYR A 89 2.30 19.18 3.54
C TYR A 89 2.23 19.78 4.95
N LYS A 90 3.10 20.74 5.28
CA LYS A 90 3.12 21.44 6.60
C LYS A 90 1.76 21.96 7.06
N TRP A 91 0.91 22.33 6.11
CA TRP A 91 -0.41 22.91 6.35
C TRP A 91 -1.49 21.85 6.65
N PHE A 92 -1.21 20.57 6.42
CA PHE A 92 -2.18 19.49 6.58
C PHE A 92 -1.66 18.46 7.58
N PRO A 93 -2.32 18.28 8.74
CA PRO A 93 -1.91 17.27 9.70
C PRO A 93 -2.03 15.87 9.08
N MET A 94 -1.03 15.04 9.33
CA MET A 94 -1.01 13.67 8.82
C MET A 94 -2.25 12.89 9.30
N PRO A 95 -3.02 12.25 8.40
CA PRO A 95 -4.17 11.45 8.78
C PRO A 95 -3.78 10.36 9.80
N THR A 96 -4.67 10.08 10.75
CA THR A 96 -4.41 9.13 11.85
C THR A 96 -3.99 7.74 11.34
N SER A 97 -4.60 7.25 10.26
CA SER A 97 -4.22 5.97 9.64
C SER A 97 -2.80 6.01 9.05
N CYS A 98 -2.44 7.09 8.37
CA CYS A 98 -1.10 7.30 7.84
C CYS A 98 -0.06 7.41 8.97
N HIS A 99 -0.38 8.16 10.03
CA HIS A 99 0.50 8.29 11.19
C HIS A 99 0.72 6.95 11.88
N ALA A 100 -0.35 6.17 12.07
CA ALA A 100 -0.26 4.84 12.68
C ALA A 100 0.69 3.91 11.90
N ILE A 101 0.58 3.89 10.58
CA ILE A 101 1.44 3.08 9.72
C ILE A 101 2.88 3.61 9.71
N LEU A 102 3.07 4.91 9.48
CA LEU A 102 4.40 5.47 9.26
C LEU A 102 5.25 5.55 10.54
N ILE A 103 4.61 5.67 11.70
CA ILE A 103 5.32 5.79 12.99
C ILE A 103 5.35 4.46 13.74
N TYR A 104 4.23 3.73 13.82
CA TYR A 104 4.13 2.51 14.64
C TYR A 104 4.08 1.22 13.82
N GLY A 105 4.03 1.30 12.48
CA GLY A 105 3.85 0.12 11.62
C GLY A 105 4.97 -0.91 11.79
N ALA A 106 6.22 -0.48 11.95
CA ALA A 106 7.34 -1.39 12.18
C ALA A 106 7.24 -2.13 13.52
N ASP A 107 6.81 -1.44 14.59
CA ASP A 107 6.62 -2.06 15.92
C ASP A 107 5.50 -3.12 15.89
N ILE A 108 4.45 -2.86 15.10
CA ILE A 108 3.38 -3.83 14.86
C ILE A 108 3.93 -5.07 14.13
N ILE A 109 4.78 -4.91 13.12
CA ILE A 109 5.40 -6.04 12.41
C ILE A 109 6.27 -6.87 13.38
N GLU A 110 7.11 -6.22 14.19
CA GLU A 110 7.96 -6.89 15.17
C GLU A 110 7.13 -7.66 16.21
N SER A 111 6.10 -7.03 16.79
CA SER A 111 5.23 -7.67 17.78
C SER A 111 4.46 -8.87 17.22
N ILE A 112 3.96 -8.79 15.98
CA ILE A 112 3.28 -9.91 15.32
C ILE A 112 4.25 -11.05 15.00
N ALA A 113 5.47 -10.74 14.57
CA ALA A 113 6.49 -11.74 14.31
C ALA A 113 6.83 -12.55 15.58
N VAL A 114 6.87 -11.89 16.74
CA VAL A 114 7.09 -12.54 18.05
C VAL A 114 5.92 -13.45 18.46
N LEU A 115 4.68 -13.09 18.10
CA LEU A 115 3.48 -13.90 18.42
C LEU A 115 3.28 -15.10 17.49
N ARG A 116 4.12 -15.28 16.48
CA ARG A 116 4.06 -16.43 15.57
C ARG A 116 4.57 -17.69 16.30
N VAL A 117 3.69 -18.34 17.04
CA VAL A 117 3.95 -19.66 17.63
C VAL A 117 4.25 -20.64 16.47
N PRO A 118 5.35 -21.41 16.51
CA PRO A 118 5.60 -22.42 15.49
C PRO A 118 4.43 -23.40 15.46
N LYS A 119 3.89 -23.65 14.26
CA LYS A 119 2.94 -24.76 14.03
C LYS A 119 3.69 -26.08 13.98
#